data_AF-A0A4R9FN65-F1
#
_entry.id   AF-A0A4R9FN65-F1
#
_cell.length_a   1.000
_cell.length_b   1.000
_cell.length_c   1.000
_cell.angle_alpha   90.00
_cell.angle_beta   90.00
_cell.angle_gamma   90.00
#
_symmetry.space_group_name_H-M   'P 1'
#
loop_
_entity.id
_entity.type
_entity.pdbx_description
1 polymer ?
#
loop_
_entity_poly.entity_id
_entity_poly.type
_entity_poly.pdbx_seq_one_letter_code
_entity_poly.pdbx_strand_id
1 'polypeptide(L)'
;MKNLLISLGMIALLLLLSGPGLFAQSLRSAAGNPRASVDSSGTIRNDSGSVGRIDSSGAVRDNSGQQIGRVDSDGTVRASSGQQIGRVDSDGTVRGSSSQQIGRVDSDGTVRGSSGQQIGSARGVNRYWAAIAFFFFPL
;
A
#
# COMPACT_ATOMS: atom_id res chain seq x y z
N MET A 1 -28.96 20.94 47.85
CA MET A 1 -29.29 19.67 47.16
C MET A 1 -29.63 20.00 45.72
N LYS A 2 -28.96 19.34 44.74
CA LYS A 2 -29.53 18.96 43.42
C LYS A 2 -29.81 20.15 42.45
N ASN A 3 -29.14 20.42 41.32
CA ASN A 3 -28.64 19.58 40.22
C ASN A 3 -27.75 20.38 39.24
N LEU A 4 -26.70 19.71 38.76
CA LEU A 4 -25.86 20.02 37.62
C LEU A 4 -26.63 19.87 36.30
N LEU A 5 -26.81 20.94 35.51
CA LEU A 5 -27.17 20.85 34.08
C LEU A 5 -26.44 21.95 33.31
N ILE A 6 -25.31 21.55 32.74
CA ILE A 6 -24.50 22.33 31.79
C ILE A 6 -25.37 22.54 30.53
N SER A 7 -25.90 23.74 30.40
CA SER A 7 -26.73 24.20 29.28
C SER A 7 -25.90 24.24 28.00
N LEU A 8 -26.30 23.41 27.03
CA LEU A 8 -26.29 23.44 25.55
C LEU A 8 -25.36 24.38 24.73
N GLY A 9 -24.63 25.34 25.32
CA GLY A 9 -23.69 26.23 24.63
C GLY A 9 -22.30 25.65 24.41
N MET A 10 -21.99 24.48 24.98
CA MET A 10 -20.73 23.75 24.74
C MET A 10 -20.81 22.77 23.56
N ILE A 11 -21.90 22.81 22.78
CA ILE A 11 -22.10 21.99 21.58
C ILE A 11 -21.68 22.74 20.30
N ALA A 12 -21.37 24.04 20.39
CA ALA A 12 -20.96 24.88 19.27
C ALA A 12 -19.45 24.82 18.92
N LEU A 13 -18.66 23.93 19.54
CA LEU A 13 -17.22 23.77 19.26
C LEU A 13 -16.84 22.43 18.62
N LEU A 14 -17.82 21.57 18.28
CA LEU A 14 -17.55 20.41 17.42
C LEU A 14 -17.69 20.78 15.93
N LEU A 15 -17.17 21.96 15.57
CA LEU A 15 -17.00 22.38 14.19
C LEU A 15 -15.81 21.61 13.58
N LEU A 16 -16.11 20.86 12.52
CA LEU A 16 -15.31 20.86 11.29
C LEU A 16 -13.92 20.19 11.32
N LEU A 17 -13.79 18.95 11.80
CA LEU A 17 -12.60 18.15 11.45
C LEU A 17 -12.90 16.74 10.90
N SER A 18 -14.10 16.53 10.37
CA SER A 18 -14.35 15.46 9.39
C SER A 18 -14.28 16.04 7.98
N GLY A 19 -13.14 16.66 7.64
CA GLY A 19 -12.79 16.83 6.24
C GLY A 19 -12.76 15.45 5.59
N PRO A 20 -13.20 15.29 4.33
CA PRO A 20 -12.96 14.04 3.61
C PRO A 20 -11.44 13.85 3.59
N GLY A 21 -10.97 12.96 4.46
CA GLY A 21 -9.55 12.69 4.61
C GLY A 21 -9.01 12.37 3.23
N LEU A 22 -8.06 13.20 2.78
CA LEU A 22 -7.29 13.03 1.55
C LEU A 22 -7.08 11.53 1.32
N PHE A 23 -7.60 11.01 0.21
CA PHE A 23 -7.70 9.59 -0.11
C PHE A 23 -6.34 8.87 -0.02
N ALA A 24 -5.92 8.50 1.18
CA ALA A 24 -4.75 7.69 1.40
C ALA A 24 -5.14 6.28 0.96
N GLN A 25 -4.47 5.80 -0.08
CA GLN A 25 -4.78 4.51 -0.68
C GLN A 25 -4.34 3.43 0.32
N SER A 26 -5.26 2.58 0.79
CA SER A 26 -4.98 1.72 1.95
C SER A 26 -4.48 0.34 1.54
N LEU A 27 -3.37 -0.11 2.13
CA LEU A 27 -2.93 -1.51 2.15
C LEU A 27 -3.52 -2.18 3.40
N ARG A 28 -4.25 -3.29 3.20
CA ARG A 28 -4.93 -4.04 4.27
C ARG A 28 -4.56 -5.51 4.24
N SER A 29 -4.61 -6.17 5.40
CA SER A 29 -4.45 -7.62 5.51
C SER A 29 -5.66 -8.39 4.97
N ALA A 30 -5.57 -9.72 4.89
CA ALA A 30 -6.70 -10.58 4.57
C ALA A 30 -7.90 -10.41 5.51
N ALA A 31 -7.66 -10.12 6.79
CA ALA A 31 -8.70 -9.86 7.79
C ALA A 31 -9.29 -8.43 7.69
N GLY A 32 -8.81 -7.59 6.78
CA GLY A 32 -9.28 -6.21 6.59
C GLY A 32 -8.60 -5.17 7.48
N ASN A 33 -7.72 -5.59 8.39
CA ASN A 33 -6.97 -4.69 9.26
C ASN A 33 -6.06 -3.77 8.42
N PRO A 34 -6.00 -2.46 8.73
CA PRO A 34 -5.02 -1.56 8.13
C PRO A 34 -3.60 -2.10 8.34
N ARG A 35 -2.79 -2.11 7.29
CA ARG A 35 -1.36 -2.43 7.36
C ARG A 35 -0.51 -1.19 7.11
N ALA A 36 -0.85 -0.45 6.06
CA ALA A 36 -0.18 0.76 5.68
C ALA A 36 -1.08 1.59 4.75
N SER A 37 -0.67 2.81 4.48
CA SER A 37 -1.24 3.69 3.47
C SER A 37 -0.18 4.06 2.46
N VAL A 38 -0.58 4.25 1.21
CA VAL A 38 0.26 4.76 0.13
C VAL A 38 -0.27 6.13 -0.24
N ASP A 39 0.58 7.14 -0.17
CA ASP A 39 0.23 8.49 -0.64
C ASP A 39 0.47 8.65 -2.15
N SER A 40 0.02 9.77 -2.71
CA SER A 40 0.17 10.09 -4.13
C SER A 40 1.63 10.19 -4.59
N SER A 41 2.57 10.37 -3.66
CA SER A 41 4.01 10.39 -3.92
C SER A 41 4.65 8.99 -3.89
N GLY A 42 3.85 7.96 -3.63
CA GLY A 42 4.27 6.57 -3.49
C GLY A 42 4.95 6.26 -2.16
N THR A 43 4.88 7.16 -1.18
CA THR A 43 5.38 6.89 0.17
C THR A 43 4.41 5.97 0.90
N ILE A 44 4.95 4.90 1.48
CA ILE A 44 4.21 3.90 2.23
C ILE A 44 4.42 4.18 3.72
N ARG A 45 3.33 4.37 4.45
CA ARG A 45 3.34 4.66 5.89
C ARG A 45 2.45 3.72 6.67
N ASN A 46 2.92 3.27 7.83
CA ASN A 46 2.12 2.58 8.84
C ASN A 46 2.06 3.44 10.13
N ASP A 47 1.50 2.88 11.21
CA ASP A 47 1.36 3.58 12.49
C ASP A 47 2.70 3.98 13.14
N SER A 48 3.80 3.34 12.73
CA SER A 48 5.17 3.64 13.19
C SER A 48 5.89 4.68 12.32
N GLY A 49 5.28 5.13 11.22
CA GLY A 49 5.82 6.15 10.32
C GLY A 49 6.06 5.65 8.89
N SER A 50 7.02 6.26 8.19
CA SER A 50 7.38 5.87 6.83
C SER A 50 8.17 4.57 6.84
N VAL A 51 7.70 3.57 6.08
CA VAL A 51 8.38 2.28 5.94
C VAL A 51 9.12 2.14 4.61
N GLY A 52 8.74 2.94 3.62
CA GLY A 52 9.46 3.00 2.35
C GLY A 52 8.70 3.82 1.32
N ARG A 53 9.19 3.79 0.09
CA ARG A 53 8.62 4.54 -1.03
C ARG A 53 8.83 3.79 -2.34
N ILE A 54 7.86 3.91 -3.23
CA ILE A 54 8.00 3.57 -4.64
C ILE A 54 7.87 4.86 -5.43
N ASP A 55 8.95 5.33 -6.05
CA ASP A 55 8.89 6.57 -6.81
C ASP A 55 8.29 6.37 -8.22
N SER A 56 7.97 7.47 -8.89
CA SER A 56 7.42 7.46 -10.24
C SER A 56 8.40 6.93 -11.29
N SER A 57 9.71 6.89 -11.01
CA SER A 57 10.71 6.25 -11.86
C SER A 57 10.76 4.73 -11.68
N GLY A 58 10.00 4.21 -10.70
CA GLY A 58 9.93 2.80 -10.34
C GLY A 58 10.93 2.38 -9.28
N ALA A 59 11.78 3.27 -8.76
CA ALA A 59 12.73 2.90 -7.72
C ALA A 59 12.01 2.64 -6.40
N VAL A 60 12.40 1.55 -5.74
CA VAL A 60 11.88 1.14 -4.44
C VAL A 60 12.94 1.47 -3.40
N ARG A 61 12.57 2.30 -2.43
CA ARG A 61 13.44 2.75 -1.34
C ARG A 61 12.88 2.34 0.02
N ASP A 62 13.77 1.96 0.93
CA ASP A 62 13.41 1.74 2.32
C ASP A 62 13.21 3.06 3.09
N ASN A 63 12.92 2.97 4.38
CA ASN A 63 12.70 4.11 5.26
C ASN A 63 13.95 5.00 5.47
N SER A 64 15.15 4.47 5.26
CA SER A 64 16.41 5.23 5.30
C SER A 64 16.69 5.98 4.00
N GLY A 65 15.89 5.72 2.96
CA GLY A 65 16.04 6.28 1.62
C GLY A 65 16.99 5.49 0.72
N GLN A 66 17.53 4.37 1.19
CA GLN A 66 18.37 3.48 0.39
C GLN A 66 17.51 2.77 -0.66
N GLN A 67 17.99 2.73 -1.91
CA GLN A 67 17.33 1.99 -2.97
C GLN A 67 17.57 0.49 -2.79
N ILE A 68 16.50 -0.26 -2.55
CA ILE A 68 16.50 -1.70 -2.35
C ILE A 68 16.07 -2.47 -3.60
N GLY A 69 15.48 -1.77 -4.56
CA GLY A 69 15.09 -2.35 -5.85
C GLY A 69 14.51 -1.33 -6.80
N ARG A 70 13.96 -1.83 -7.90
CA ARG A 70 13.23 -1.02 -8.89
C ARG A 70 12.27 -1.87 -9.72
N VAL A 71 11.22 -1.23 -10.20
CA VAL A 71 10.33 -1.76 -11.23
C VAL A 71 10.59 -1.05 -12.55
N ASP A 72 10.76 -1.82 -13.61
CA ASP A 72 10.87 -1.32 -14.97
C ASP A 72 9.49 -0.98 -15.57
N SER A 73 9.50 -0.19 -16.63
CA SER A 73 8.29 0.16 -17.38
C SER A 73 7.58 -1.05 -17.99
N ASP A 74 8.29 -2.14 -18.25
CA ASP A 74 7.73 -3.41 -18.75
C ASP A 74 7.18 -4.32 -17.64
N GLY A 75 7.26 -3.87 -16.38
CA GLY A 75 6.83 -4.60 -15.18
C GLY A 75 7.90 -5.49 -14.55
N THR A 76 9.11 -5.56 -15.11
CA THR A 76 10.22 -6.34 -14.52
C THR A 76 10.60 -5.76 -13.17
N VAL A 77 10.75 -6.63 -12.17
CA VAL A 77 11.17 -6.26 -10.82
C VAL A 77 12.62 -6.68 -10.61
N ARG A 78 13.48 -5.73 -10.21
CA ARG A 78 14.90 -5.97 -9.95
C ARG A 78 15.27 -5.60 -8.52
N ALA A 79 16.14 -6.39 -7.91
CA ALA A 79 16.81 -6.04 -6.65
C ALA A 79 17.83 -4.92 -6.87
N SER A 80 18.33 -4.33 -5.78
CA SER A 80 19.41 -3.32 -5.82
C SER A 80 20.68 -3.79 -6.53
N SER A 81 20.95 -5.10 -6.52
CA SER A 81 22.06 -5.73 -7.27
C SER A 81 21.86 -5.75 -8.79
N GLY A 82 20.67 -5.37 -9.28
CA GLY A 82 20.30 -5.47 -10.70
C GLY A 82 19.72 -6.83 -11.10
N GLN A 83 19.74 -7.83 -10.22
CA GLN A 83 19.15 -9.13 -10.50
C GLN A 83 17.63 -9.05 -10.62
N GLN A 84 17.07 -9.71 -11.63
CA GLN A 84 15.62 -9.86 -11.78
C GLN A 84 15.10 -10.81 -10.70
N ILE A 85 14.16 -10.32 -9.90
CA ILE A 85 13.50 -11.08 -8.83
C ILE A 85 12.04 -11.42 -9.15
N GLY A 86 11.49 -10.82 -10.21
CA GLY A 86 10.16 -11.17 -10.71
C GLY A 86 9.66 -10.21 -11.77
N ARG A 87 8.36 -10.29 -12.03
CA ARG A 87 7.65 -9.44 -13.01
C ARG A 87 6.20 -9.26 -12.58
N VAL A 88 5.64 -8.09 -12.87
CA VAL A 88 4.22 -7.79 -12.75
C VAL A 88 3.65 -7.61 -14.15
N ASP A 89 2.73 -8.48 -14.54
CA ASP A 89 2.04 -8.41 -15.82
C ASP A 89 1.01 -7.28 -15.82
N SER A 90 0.69 -6.76 -17.01
CA SER A 90 -0.29 -5.68 -17.17
C SER A 90 -1.69 -6.07 -16.69
N ASP A 91 -2.03 -7.36 -16.66
CA ASP A 91 -3.29 -7.90 -16.15
C ASP A 91 -3.32 -8.07 -14.61
N GLY A 92 -2.22 -7.69 -13.93
CA GLY A 92 -2.06 -7.80 -12.49
C GLY A 92 -1.46 -9.13 -12.00
N THR A 93 -1.14 -10.06 -12.89
CA THR A 93 -0.45 -11.31 -12.52
C THR A 93 0.96 -11.02 -12.01
N VAL A 94 1.32 -11.60 -10.87
CA VAL A 94 2.64 -11.44 -10.26
C VAL A 94 3.43 -12.72 -10.41
N ARG A 95 4.62 -12.62 -11.03
CA ARG A 95 5.52 -13.75 -11.30
C ARG A 95 6.82 -13.59 -10.53
N GLY A 96 7.32 -14.69 -9.98
CA GLY A 96 8.65 -14.74 -9.38
C GLY A 96 9.77 -14.84 -10.42
N SER A 97 11.02 -14.94 -9.94
CA SER A 97 12.21 -15.01 -10.80
C SER A 97 12.21 -16.19 -11.78
N SER A 98 11.63 -17.34 -11.43
CA SER A 98 11.49 -18.50 -12.32
C SER A 98 10.20 -18.49 -13.16
N SER A 99 9.57 -17.32 -13.32
CA SER A 99 8.34 -17.10 -14.11
C SER A 99 7.06 -17.79 -13.62
N GLN A 100 7.11 -18.49 -12.48
CA GLN A 100 5.94 -19.03 -11.80
C GLN A 100 5.06 -17.90 -11.26
N GLN A 101 3.74 -18.07 -11.33
CA GLN A 101 2.79 -17.16 -10.70
C GLN A 101 2.88 -17.30 -9.17
N ILE A 102 3.19 -16.20 -8.49
CA ILE A 102 3.25 -16.13 -7.02
C ILE A 102 2.04 -15.38 -6.43
N GLY A 103 1.27 -14.69 -7.27
CA GLY A 103 0.04 -14.02 -6.87
C GLY A 103 -0.59 -13.20 -7.97
N ARG A 104 -1.56 -12.38 -7.59
CA ARG A 104 -2.26 -11.46 -8.49
C ARG A 104 -2.77 -10.24 -7.71
N VAL A 105 -2.78 -9.09 -8.35
CA VAL A 105 -3.52 -7.91 -7.90
C VAL A 105 -4.69 -7.70 -8.86
N ASP A 106 -5.91 -7.93 -8.38
CA ASP A 106 -7.14 -7.70 -9.14
C ASP A 106 -7.35 -6.19 -9.37
N SER A 107 -8.16 -5.86 -10.39
CA SER A 107 -8.46 -4.47 -10.76
C SER A 107 -9.14 -3.65 -9.67
N ASP A 108 -9.82 -4.31 -8.73
CA ASP A 108 -10.46 -3.68 -7.56
C ASP A 108 -9.48 -3.46 -6.39
N GLY A 109 -8.22 -3.86 -6.56
CA GLY A 109 -7.18 -3.81 -5.54
C GLY A 109 -7.14 -5.04 -4.64
N THR A 110 -7.94 -6.08 -4.87
CA THR A 110 -7.83 -7.34 -4.11
C THR A 110 -6.49 -8.01 -4.42
N VAL A 111 -5.74 -8.38 -3.38
CA VAL A 111 -4.44 -9.07 -3.54
C VAL A 111 -4.61 -10.54 -3.20
N ARG A 112 -4.26 -11.42 -4.15
CA ARG A 112 -4.38 -12.87 -4.03
C ARG A 112 -3.01 -13.53 -4.08
N GLY A 113 -2.80 -14.56 -3.26
CA GLY A 113 -1.61 -15.41 -3.35
C GLY A 113 -1.71 -16.41 -4.52
N SER A 114 -0.68 -17.24 -4.67
CA SER A 114 -0.56 -18.24 -5.76
C SER A 114 -1.73 -19.24 -5.82
N SER A 115 -2.28 -19.63 -4.68
CA SER A 115 -3.46 -20.51 -4.58
C SER A 115 -4.81 -19.78 -4.63
N GLY A 116 -4.83 -18.48 -4.93
CA GLY A 116 -6.06 -17.71 -5.19
C GLY A 116 -6.76 -17.13 -3.96
N GLN A 117 -6.36 -17.51 -2.74
CA GLN A 117 -6.83 -16.89 -1.50
C GLN A 117 -6.46 -15.41 -1.45
N GLN A 118 -7.36 -14.61 -0.86
CA GLN A 118 -7.07 -13.22 -0.57
C GLN A 118 -6.04 -13.13 0.56
N ILE A 119 -4.96 -12.39 0.31
CA ILE A 119 -3.91 -12.10 1.31
C ILE A 119 -3.92 -10.62 1.74
N GLY A 120 -4.67 -9.78 1.02
CA GLY A 120 -4.86 -8.39 1.37
C GLY A 120 -5.70 -7.62 0.37
N SER A 121 -5.67 -6.30 0.51
CA SER A 121 -6.23 -5.38 -0.48
C SER A 121 -5.45 -4.07 -0.51
N ALA A 122 -5.44 -3.42 -1.66
CA ALA A 122 -4.72 -2.19 -1.99
C ALA A 122 -5.65 -1.26 -2.78
N ARG A 123 -6.79 -0.90 -2.18
CA ARG A 123 -7.84 -0.15 -2.89
C ARG A 123 -7.38 1.27 -3.22
N GLY A 124 -7.55 1.65 -4.48
CA GLY A 124 -7.09 2.92 -5.02
C GLY A 124 -5.58 2.98 -5.26
N VAL A 125 -4.82 1.92 -4.97
CA VAL A 125 -3.37 1.85 -5.20
C VAL A 125 -3.10 1.41 -6.63
N ASN A 126 -2.06 1.97 -7.25
CA ASN A 126 -1.53 1.45 -8.51
C ASN A 126 -1.20 -0.05 -8.36
N ARG A 127 -1.65 -0.90 -9.29
CA ARG A 127 -1.48 -2.35 -9.21
C ARG A 127 -0.01 -2.79 -9.09
N TYR A 128 0.90 -2.08 -9.77
CA TYR A 128 2.33 -2.36 -9.69
C TYR A 128 2.83 -2.07 -8.28
N TRP A 129 2.45 -0.94 -7.70
CA TRP A 129 2.85 -0.58 -6.34
C TRP A 129 2.32 -1.56 -5.30
N ALA A 130 1.06 -1.99 -5.45
CA ALA A 130 0.48 -3.04 -4.62
C ALA A 130 1.28 -4.36 -4.74
N ALA A 131 1.59 -4.79 -5.97
CA ALA A 131 2.37 -6.02 -6.17
C ALA A 131 3.77 -5.93 -5.55
N ILE A 132 4.45 -4.79 -5.72
CA ILE A 132 5.76 -4.52 -5.13
C ILE A 132 5.71 -4.61 -3.61
N ALA A 133 4.75 -3.94 -2.96
CA ALA A 133 4.61 -3.93 -1.51
C ALA A 133 4.18 -5.28 -0.90
N PHE A 134 3.45 -6.12 -1.65
CA PHE A 134 2.96 -7.40 -1.14
C PHE A 134 3.89 -8.59 -1.41
N PHE A 135 4.62 -8.60 -2.54
CA PHE A 135 5.32 -9.81 -3.01
C PHE A 135 6.85 -9.68 -3.07
N PHE A 136 7.39 -8.49 -3.28
CA PHE A 136 8.83 -8.33 -3.55
C PHE A 136 9.57 -7.57 -2.46
N PHE A 137 8.96 -6.49 -1.96
CA PHE A 137 9.54 -5.66 -0.92
C PHE A 137 8.45 -5.43 0.13
N PRO A 138 8.24 -6.37 1.05
CA PRO A 138 7.36 -6.15 2.19
C PRO A 138 7.96 -5.04 3.06
N LEU A 139 7.32 -3.86 2.99
CA LEU A 139 7.66 -2.64 3.74
C LEU A 139 6.71 -2.49 4.92
#